data_AF-A0A6G7ZS92-F1
#
_entry.id   AF-A0A6G7ZS92-F1
#
_cell.length_a   1.000
_cell.length_b   1.000
_cell.length_c   1.000
_cell.angle_alpha   90.00
_cell.angle_beta   90.00
_cell.angle_gamma   90.00
#
_symmetry.space_group_name_H-M   'P 1'
#
loop_
_entity.id
_entity.type
_entity.pdbx_description
1 polymer ?
#
loop_
_entity_poly.entity_id
_entity_poly.type
_entity_poly.pdbx_seq_one_letter_code
_entity_poly.pdbx_strand_id
1 'polypeptide(L)'
;MKLVDCREHGANAELFLVEGDSAARSVVALRNDREQAVLPLQGKPLNAWKARRAKVEASPLYRQLANALGLSSPVACSEEDLRRLRYARVLLLFDPDADGIHIGALMLLYFKRWLPSLLATGRVEVVRAPMVAISHAGGPAYAYSQPHADALIEQMRTAGAADVHAHVYRGLGSITPHVLGELCVDPRTRRSRVAGEEDIAAVMQAFGLAERPLD
;
A
#
# COMPACT_ATOMS: atom_id res chain seq x y z
N MET A 1 -13.70 -8.18 6.78
CA MET A 1 -12.79 -9.32 6.98
C MET A 1 -11.82 -8.92 8.09
N LYS A 2 -11.32 -9.86 8.90
CA LYS A 2 -10.33 -9.55 9.96
C LYS A 2 -8.91 -9.76 9.40
N LEU A 3 -7.88 -9.54 10.23
CA LEU A 3 -6.50 -9.92 9.90
C LEU A 3 -6.48 -11.39 9.47
N VAL A 4 -5.87 -11.67 8.31
CA VAL A 4 -5.51 -13.02 7.89
C VAL A 4 -3.99 -13.11 8.03
N ASP A 5 -3.55 -13.84 9.04
CA ASP A 5 -2.14 -13.90 9.44
C ASP A 5 -1.29 -14.72 8.47
N CYS A 6 0.03 -14.63 8.60
CA CYS A 6 0.98 -15.58 8.02
C CYS A 6 1.47 -16.56 9.09
N ARG A 7 2.13 -17.65 8.66
CA ARG A 7 2.59 -18.71 9.56
C ARG A 7 3.88 -18.35 10.30
N GLU A 8 4.73 -17.52 9.71
CA GLU A 8 6.03 -17.14 10.25
C GLU A 8 6.15 -15.62 10.35
N HIS A 9 6.61 -15.15 11.51
CA HIS A 9 6.91 -13.75 11.81
C HIS A 9 8.43 -13.53 11.84
N GLY A 10 8.86 -12.29 11.60
CA GLY A 10 10.28 -11.93 11.66
C GLY A 10 10.77 -11.19 10.42
N ALA A 11 12.03 -11.44 10.03
CA ALA A 11 12.76 -10.61 9.08
C ALA A 11 12.18 -10.61 7.65
N ASN A 12 11.53 -11.69 7.23
CA ASN A 12 10.91 -11.80 5.91
C ASN A 12 9.40 -11.56 5.94
N ALA A 13 8.82 -11.41 7.13
CA ALA A 13 7.37 -11.34 7.27
C ALA A 13 6.85 -9.96 6.83
N GLU A 14 5.74 -9.98 6.09
CA GLU A 14 5.17 -8.84 5.41
C GLU A 14 3.69 -8.67 5.80
N LEU A 15 3.26 -7.45 6.10
CA LEU A 15 1.85 -7.14 6.31
C LEU A 15 1.32 -6.26 5.18
N PHE A 16 0.44 -6.81 4.35
CA PHE A 16 -0.33 -6.03 3.38
C PHE A 16 -1.50 -5.34 4.06
N LEU A 17 -1.56 -4.01 3.98
CA LEU A 17 -2.74 -3.21 4.28
C LEU A 17 -3.47 -2.96 2.96
N VAL A 18 -4.63 -3.57 2.79
CA VAL A 18 -5.35 -3.61 1.50
C VAL A 18 -6.67 -2.88 1.58
N GLU A 19 -7.00 -2.09 0.56
CA GLU A 19 -8.29 -1.39 0.49
C GLU A 19 -9.45 -2.37 0.26
N GLY A 20 -10.38 -2.42 1.23
CA GLY A 20 -11.61 -3.18 1.11
C GLY A 20 -11.45 -4.70 1.24
N ASP A 21 -12.55 -5.36 1.60
CA ASP A 21 -12.59 -6.81 1.81
C ASP A 21 -12.44 -7.61 0.51
N SER A 22 -12.88 -7.05 -0.62
CA SER A 22 -12.87 -7.74 -1.91
C SER A 22 -11.45 -7.93 -2.42
N ALA A 23 -10.68 -6.84 -2.53
CA ALA A 23 -9.28 -6.90 -2.94
C ALA A 23 -8.43 -7.70 -1.94
N ALA A 24 -8.69 -7.53 -0.63
CA ALA A 24 -7.97 -8.29 0.39
C ALA A 24 -8.15 -9.82 0.23
N ARG A 25 -9.34 -10.31 -0.15
CA ARG A 25 -9.54 -11.75 -0.45
C ARG A 25 -8.72 -12.21 -1.64
N SER A 26 -8.63 -11.39 -2.70
CA SER A 26 -7.78 -11.70 -3.86
C SER A 26 -6.31 -11.80 -3.46
N VAL A 27 -5.81 -10.87 -2.64
CA VAL A 27 -4.43 -10.92 -2.13
C VAL A 27 -4.21 -12.15 -1.25
N VAL A 28 -5.17 -12.51 -0.38
CA VAL A 28 -5.10 -13.73 0.45
C VAL A 28 -4.96 -14.99 -0.38
N ALA A 29 -5.64 -15.07 -1.53
CA ALA A 29 -5.56 -16.22 -2.42
C ALA A 29 -4.23 -16.33 -3.19
N LEU A 30 -3.48 -15.23 -3.32
CA LEU A 30 -2.27 -15.15 -4.15
C LEU A 30 -0.97 -15.10 -3.36
N ARG A 31 -1.04 -14.71 -2.09
CA ARG A 31 0.14 -14.50 -1.24
C ARG A 31 0.85 -15.79 -0.88
N ASN A 32 2.12 -15.66 -0.52
CA ASN A 32 2.83 -16.67 0.24
C ASN A 32 2.36 -16.64 1.71
N ASP A 33 1.45 -17.55 2.08
CA ASP A 33 0.87 -17.65 3.43
C ASP A 33 1.90 -17.95 4.54
N ARG A 34 3.12 -18.34 4.19
CA ARG A 34 4.23 -18.51 5.14
C ARG A 34 4.67 -17.18 5.72
N GLU A 35 4.82 -16.15 4.89
CA GLU A 35 5.47 -14.89 5.28
C GLU A 35 4.58 -13.65 5.08
N GLN A 36 3.53 -13.73 4.27
CA GLN A 36 2.69 -12.58 3.92
C GLN A 36 1.33 -12.63 4.63
N ALA A 37 1.07 -11.65 5.48
CA ALA A 37 -0.20 -11.41 6.14
C ALA A 37 -1.01 -10.32 5.41
N VAL A 38 -2.32 -10.31 5.60
CA VAL A 38 -3.24 -9.35 4.96
C VAL A 38 -4.19 -8.79 6.00
N LEU A 39 -4.18 -7.46 6.14
CA LEU A 39 -5.12 -6.69 6.94
C LEU A 39 -5.98 -5.84 5.99
N PRO A 40 -7.28 -6.15 5.85
CA PRO A 40 -8.19 -5.30 5.09
C PRO A 40 -8.45 -3.99 5.84
N LEU A 41 -8.44 -2.89 5.11
CA LEU A 41 -8.82 -1.57 5.57
C LEU A 41 -10.27 -1.32 5.14
N GLN A 42 -11.15 -1.11 6.12
CA GLN A 42 -12.57 -0.85 5.87
C GLN A 42 -12.90 0.62 6.14
N GLY A 43 -13.49 1.28 5.14
CA GLY A 43 -13.87 2.68 5.21
C GLY A 43 -12.68 3.63 5.20
N LYS A 44 -12.96 4.93 5.27
CA LYS A 44 -11.93 5.97 5.23
C LYS A 44 -11.21 6.07 6.59
N PRO A 45 -9.87 5.99 6.65
CA PRO A 45 -9.13 6.21 7.89
C PRO A 45 -9.47 7.57 8.50
N LEU A 46 -9.56 7.63 9.83
CA LEU A 46 -9.55 8.91 10.54
C LEU A 46 -8.28 9.66 10.14
N ASN A 47 -8.38 10.95 9.80
CA ASN A 47 -7.20 11.78 9.60
C ASN A 47 -6.42 11.92 10.92
N ALA A 48 -5.46 11.01 11.11
CA ALA A 48 -4.70 10.89 12.35
C ALA A 48 -3.69 12.01 12.53
N TRP A 49 -3.32 12.72 11.45
CA TRP A 49 -2.48 13.91 11.53
C TRP A 49 -3.16 15.04 12.31
N LYS A 50 -4.45 15.26 12.04
CA LYS A 50 -5.23 16.32 12.68
C LYS A 50 -5.87 15.88 14.00
N ALA A 51 -6.14 14.58 14.16
CA ALA A 51 -6.81 14.04 15.32
C ALA A 51 -5.96 14.13 16.59
N ARG A 52 -6.63 14.35 17.74
CA ARG A 52 -6.00 14.27 19.06
C ARG A 52 -5.64 12.82 19.38
N ARG A 53 -4.58 12.63 20.17
CA ARG A 53 -4.06 11.33 20.62
C ARG A 53 -5.16 10.34 21.05
N ALA A 54 -6.01 10.73 21.99
CA ALA A 54 -7.10 9.89 22.52
C ALA A 54 -8.07 9.39 21.42
N LYS A 55 -8.29 10.18 20.36
CA LYS A 55 -9.17 9.78 19.24
C LYS A 55 -8.50 8.75 18.34
N VAL A 56 -7.19 8.83 18.18
CA VAL A 56 -6.38 7.85 17.42
C VAL A 56 -6.26 6.55 18.22
N GLU A 57 -5.98 6.62 19.52
CA GLU A 57 -5.98 5.48 20.45
C GLU A 57 -7.34 4.76 20.51
N ALA A 58 -8.44 5.53 20.43
CA ALA A 58 -9.79 4.97 20.42
C ALA A 58 -10.22 4.37 19.08
N SER A 59 -9.46 4.60 18.00
CA SER A 59 -9.81 4.17 16.65
C SER A 59 -9.68 2.66 16.48
N PRO A 60 -10.76 1.94 16.09
CA PRO A 60 -10.69 0.50 15.84
C PRO A 60 -9.64 0.11 14.80
N LEU A 61 -9.54 0.89 13.71
CA LEU A 61 -8.58 0.65 12.62
C LEU A 61 -7.13 0.71 13.13
N TYR A 62 -6.76 1.78 13.83
CA TYR A 62 -5.38 1.95 14.30
C TYR A 62 -5.02 0.97 15.41
N ARG A 63 -5.96 0.65 16.32
CA ARG A 63 -5.75 -0.43 17.30
C ARG A 63 -5.56 -1.79 16.63
N GLN A 64 -6.36 -2.10 15.62
CA GLN A 64 -6.22 -3.36 14.89
C GLN A 64 -4.87 -3.44 14.18
N LEU A 65 -4.41 -2.35 13.56
CA LEU A 65 -3.09 -2.26 12.95
C LEU A 65 -1.97 -2.41 13.99
N ALA A 66 -2.04 -1.69 15.11
CA ALA A 66 -1.06 -1.79 16.19
C ALA A 66 -0.96 -3.23 16.73
N ASN A 67 -2.10 -3.86 17.02
CA ASN A 67 -2.17 -5.24 17.47
C ASN A 67 -1.62 -6.22 16.43
N ALA A 68 -1.91 -6.00 15.14
CA ALA A 68 -1.36 -6.81 14.07
C ALA A 68 0.17 -6.71 14.05
N LEU A 69 0.72 -5.49 14.13
CA LEU A 69 2.16 -5.24 14.14
C LEU A 69 2.86 -5.73 15.41
N GLY A 70 2.12 -5.96 16.50
CA GLY A 70 2.67 -6.31 17.81
C GLY A 70 3.11 -5.09 18.62
N LEU A 71 2.58 -3.91 18.31
CA LEU A 71 2.86 -2.66 19.04
C LEU A 71 1.98 -2.57 20.29
N SER A 72 2.56 -2.06 21.37
CA SER A 72 1.85 -1.75 22.61
C SER A 72 0.81 -0.62 22.46
N SER A 73 0.98 0.27 21.47
CA SER A 73 0.12 1.43 21.25
C SER A 73 0.01 1.80 19.76
N PRO A 74 -1.15 2.31 19.29
CA PRO A 74 -1.28 2.88 17.94
C PRO A 74 -0.68 4.29 17.79
N VAL A 75 -0.23 4.92 18.88
CA VAL A 75 0.25 6.31 18.85
C VAL A 75 1.72 6.48 19.28
N ALA A 76 2.41 5.38 19.55
CA ALA A 76 3.81 5.38 19.92
C ALA A 76 4.45 4.04 19.54
N CYS A 77 5.74 4.07 19.22
CA CYS A 77 6.54 2.88 18.97
C CYS A 77 7.90 3.06 19.66
N SER A 78 8.12 2.29 20.72
CA SER A 78 9.38 2.25 21.46
C SER A 78 10.43 1.39 20.73
N GLU A 79 11.68 1.44 21.19
CA GLU A 79 12.71 0.52 20.70
C GLU A 79 12.38 -0.94 20.99
N GLU A 80 11.72 -1.23 22.12
CA GLU A 80 11.26 -2.58 22.44
C GLU A 80 10.18 -3.03 21.45
N ASP A 81 9.22 -2.16 21.12
CA ASP A 81 8.21 -2.45 20.10
C ASP A 81 8.87 -2.78 18.76
N LEU A 82 9.86 -1.99 18.32
CA LEU A 82 10.59 -2.23 17.06
C LEU A 82 11.29 -3.60 17.03
N ARG A 83 11.82 -4.07 18.16
CA ARG A 83 12.47 -5.40 18.27
C ARG A 83 11.45 -6.54 18.27
N ARG A 84 10.21 -6.27 18.67
CA ARG A 84 9.12 -7.26 18.81
C ARG A 84 8.12 -7.20 17.66
N LEU A 85 8.36 -6.35 16.67
CA LEU A 85 7.54 -6.27 15.47
C LEU A 85 7.37 -7.65 14.82
N ARG A 86 6.12 -7.97 14.52
CA ARG A 86 5.75 -9.25 13.91
C ARG A 86 6.09 -9.32 12.43
N TYR A 87 6.09 -8.17 11.76
CA TYR A 87 6.37 -8.02 10.35
C TYR A 87 7.53 -7.06 10.15
N ALA A 88 8.49 -7.46 9.32
CA ALA A 88 9.59 -6.59 8.93
C ALA A 88 9.11 -5.42 8.08
N ARG A 89 8.08 -5.65 7.24
CA ARG A 89 7.59 -4.69 6.24
C ARG A 89 6.07 -4.55 6.31
N VAL A 90 5.58 -3.34 6.09
CA VAL A 90 4.17 -2.98 5.95
C VAL A 90 3.97 -2.46 4.53
N LEU A 91 3.18 -3.18 3.73
CA LEU A 91 2.93 -2.86 2.34
C LEU A 91 1.54 -2.24 2.18
N LEU A 92 1.50 -1.00 1.71
CA LEU A 92 0.27 -0.27 1.40
C LEU A 92 -0.14 -0.60 -0.04
N LEU A 93 -1.24 -1.33 -0.20
CA LEU A 93 -1.79 -1.71 -1.50
C LEU A 93 -3.24 -1.22 -1.59
N PHE A 94 -3.42 -0.08 -2.23
CA PHE A 94 -4.71 0.62 -2.36
C PHE A 94 -5.07 0.83 -3.82
N ASP A 95 -6.34 1.13 -4.09
CA ASP A 95 -6.81 1.39 -5.45
C ASP A 95 -6.10 2.62 -6.03
N PRO A 96 -5.79 2.61 -7.34
CA PRO A 96 -5.12 3.74 -7.99
C PRO A 96 -6.07 4.91 -8.28
N ASP A 97 -7.31 4.87 -7.80
CA ASP A 97 -8.28 5.95 -7.93
C ASP A 97 -8.08 7.04 -6.85
N ALA A 98 -8.89 8.09 -6.91
CA ALA A 98 -8.75 9.22 -6.00
C ALA A 98 -8.99 8.84 -4.53
N ASP A 99 -9.85 7.87 -4.25
CA ASP A 99 -10.19 7.45 -2.89
C ASP A 99 -9.08 6.57 -2.30
N GLY A 100 -8.55 5.62 -3.07
CA GLY A 100 -7.41 4.80 -2.66
C GLY A 100 -6.13 5.61 -2.47
N ILE A 101 -5.88 6.60 -3.36
CA ILE A 101 -4.81 7.59 -3.18
C ILE A 101 -5.00 8.38 -1.88
N HIS A 102 -6.22 8.83 -1.59
CA HIS A 102 -6.51 9.56 -0.35
C HIS A 102 -6.30 8.68 0.89
N ILE A 103 -6.75 7.43 0.87
CA ILE A 103 -6.54 6.46 1.95
C ILE A 103 -5.04 6.23 2.18
N GLY A 104 -4.28 6.03 1.10
CA GLY A 104 -2.82 5.90 1.15
C GLY A 104 -2.15 7.10 1.78
N ALA A 105 -2.53 8.31 1.38
CA ALA A 105 -2.03 9.55 1.96
C ALA A 105 -2.33 9.64 3.48
N LEU A 106 -3.55 9.31 3.91
CA LEU A 106 -3.90 9.30 5.34
C LEU A 106 -3.09 8.28 6.14
N MET A 107 -2.82 7.11 5.57
CA MET A 107 -1.98 6.10 6.22
C MET A 107 -0.53 6.56 6.34
N LEU A 108 0.04 7.16 5.28
CA LEU A 108 1.39 7.74 5.33
C LEU A 108 1.51 8.83 6.39
N LEU A 109 0.51 9.72 6.48
CA LEU A 109 0.45 10.73 7.52
C LEU A 109 0.33 10.13 8.93
N TYR A 110 -0.44 9.05 9.10
CA TYR A 110 -0.50 8.31 10.36
C TYR A 110 0.88 7.77 10.75
N PHE A 111 1.59 7.09 9.84
CA PHE A 111 2.93 6.58 10.12
C PHE A 111 3.90 7.71 10.45
N LYS A 112 3.91 8.81 9.67
CA LYS A 112 4.78 9.97 9.95
C LYS A 112 4.51 10.59 11.31
N ARG A 113 3.23 10.72 11.68
CA ARG A 113 2.85 11.35 12.93
C ARG A 113 3.13 10.46 14.13
N TRP A 114 2.64 9.22 14.09
CA TRP A 114 2.48 8.40 15.29
C TRP A 114 3.49 7.27 15.39
N LEU A 115 3.98 6.78 14.26
CA LEU A 115 4.95 5.67 14.19
C LEU A 115 6.16 6.04 13.31
N PRO A 116 6.80 7.23 13.50
CA PRO A 116 7.82 7.74 12.58
C PRO A 116 9.03 6.81 12.45
N SER A 117 9.33 6.03 13.49
CA SER A 117 10.41 5.04 13.48
C SER A 117 10.22 3.94 12.42
N LEU A 118 8.97 3.58 12.07
CA LEU A 118 8.69 2.62 11.00
C LEU A 118 9.06 3.18 9.62
N LEU A 119 8.83 4.48 9.39
CA LEU A 119 9.26 5.14 8.15
C LEU A 119 10.78 5.31 8.13
N ALA A 120 11.36 5.79 9.23
CA ALA A 120 12.80 6.05 9.33
C ALA A 120 13.65 4.78 9.14
N THR A 121 13.12 3.61 9.52
CA THR A 121 13.78 2.31 9.32
C THR A 121 13.41 1.62 8.00
N GLY A 122 12.71 2.31 7.10
CA GLY A 122 12.36 1.80 5.76
C GLY A 122 11.36 0.64 5.77
N ARG A 123 10.55 0.51 6.81
CA ARG A 123 9.62 -0.62 6.99
C ARG A 123 8.26 -0.41 6.32
N VAL A 124 7.94 0.81 5.89
CA VAL A 124 6.67 1.12 5.22
C VAL A 124 6.91 1.26 3.73
N GLU A 125 6.12 0.55 2.93
CA GLU A 125 6.20 0.56 1.47
C GLU A 125 4.86 0.85 0.83
N VAL A 126 4.92 1.49 -0.34
CA VAL A 126 3.77 1.68 -1.21
C VAL A 126 3.90 0.74 -2.39
N VAL A 127 2.93 -0.15 -2.56
CA VAL A 127 2.81 -1.01 -3.74
C VAL A 127 2.00 -0.27 -4.79
N ARG A 128 2.52 -0.19 -6.02
CA ARG A 128 1.86 0.44 -7.16
C ARG A 128 1.17 -0.63 -7.98
N ALA A 129 -0.16 -0.64 -7.97
CA ALA A 129 -0.94 -1.46 -8.89
C ALA A 129 -0.99 -0.83 -10.30
N PRO A 130 -1.04 -1.64 -11.38
CA PRO A 130 -1.21 -1.11 -12.73
C PRO A 130 -2.60 -0.50 -12.90
N MET A 131 -2.66 0.61 -13.63
CA MET A 131 -3.91 1.27 -14.02
C MET A 131 -4.40 0.81 -15.39
N VAL A 132 -3.48 0.43 -16.28
CA VAL A 132 -3.79 0.04 -17.65
C VAL A 132 -2.97 -1.18 -18.03
N ALA A 133 -3.61 -2.18 -18.62
CA ALA A 133 -2.93 -3.25 -19.36
C ALA A 133 -3.00 -2.93 -20.85
N ILE A 134 -1.87 -3.03 -21.53
CA ILE A 134 -1.73 -2.79 -22.96
C ILE A 134 -1.31 -4.10 -23.59
N SER A 135 -2.10 -4.63 -24.52
CA SER A 135 -1.77 -5.84 -25.26
C SER A 135 -1.39 -5.49 -26.69
N HIS A 136 -0.28 -6.07 -27.15
CA HIS A 136 0.15 -6.05 -28.55
C HIS A 136 0.83 -7.39 -28.91
N ALA A 137 1.25 -7.55 -30.17
CA ALA A 137 1.87 -8.79 -30.65
C ALA A 137 3.14 -9.22 -29.89
N GLY A 138 3.84 -8.28 -29.23
CA GLY A 138 5.05 -8.55 -28.45
C GLY A 138 4.81 -8.90 -26.98
N GLY A 139 3.55 -8.99 -26.54
CA GLY A 139 3.17 -9.34 -25.17
C GLY A 139 2.43 -8.22 -24.42
N PRO A 140 2.08 -8.46 -23.15
CA PRO A 140 1.43 -7.44 -22.33
C PRO A 140 2.45 -6.43 -21.78
N ALA A 141 2.04 -5.16 -21.74
CA ALA A 141 2.71 -4.10 -21.00
C ALA A 141 1.73 -3.47 -20.00
N TYR A 142 2.26 -2.85 -18.96
CA TYR A 142 1.46 -2.30 -17.87
C TYR A 142 1.83 -0.85 -17.59
N ALA A 143 0.83 0.02 -17.59
CA ALA A 143 0.97 1.42 -17.23
C ALA A 143 0.41 1.70 -15.83
N TYR A 144 0.94 2.74 -15.20
CA TYR A 144 0.66 3.12 -13.80
C TYR A 144 0.13 4.55 -13.68
N SER A 145 -0.18 5.17 -14.83
CA SER A 145 -0.82 6.46 -14.99
C SER A 145 -1.30 6.59 -16.44
N GLN A 146 -2.23 7.50 -16.70
CA GLN A 146 -2.66 7.79 -18.07
C GLN A 146 -1.50 8.27 -18.96
N PRO A 147 -0.65 9.24 -18.54
CA PRO A 147 0.49 9.66 -19.36
C PRO A 147 1.48 8.55 -19.66
N HIS A 148 1.68 7.61 -18.72
CA HIS A 148 2.52 6.45 -18.95
C HIS A 148 1.89 5.49 -19.98
N ALA A 149 0.56 5.31 -19.95
CA ALA A 149 -0.14 4.50 -20.94
C ALA A 149 -0.01 5.10 -22.34
N ASP A 150 -0.23 6.42 -22.46
CA ASP A 150 -0.13 7.13 -23.73
C ASP A 150 1.29 7.02 -24.32
N ALA A 151 2.32 7.19 -23.48
CA ALA A 151 3.71 7.04 -23.89
C ALA A 151 4.05 5.61 -24.36
N LEU A 152 3.58 4.57 -23.64
CA LEU A 152 3.80 3.17 -24.05
C LEU A 152 3.11 2.85 -25.38
N ILE A 153 1.87 3.31 -25.56
CA ILE A 153 1.12 3.09 -26.80
C ILE A 153 1.82 3.78 -27.98
N GLU A 154 2.27 5.02 -27.78
CA GLU A 154 3.00 5.76 -28.82
C GLU A 154 4.33 5.10 -29.19
N GLN A 155 5.08 4.63 -28.20
CA GLN A 155 6.31 3.88 -28.41
C GLN A 155 6.06 2.59 -29.22
N MET A 156 4.99 1.84 -28.90
CA MET A 156 4.63 0.62 -29.61
C MET A 156 4.22 0.89 -31.06
N ARG A 157 3.43 1.94 -31.30
CA ARG A 157 3.02 2.35 -32.65
C ARG A 157 4.21 2.80 -33.49
N THR A 158 5.11 3.59 -32.92
CA THR A 158 6.36 4.00 -33.57
C THR A 158 7.24 2.80 -33.94
N ALA A 159 7.22 1.75 -33.11
CA ALA A 159 7.91 0.49 -33.38
C ALA A 159 7.17 -0.43 -34.39
N GLY A 160 6.05 0.01 -34.97
CA GLY A 160 5.30 -0.73 -36.01
C GLY A 160 4.24 -1.69 -35.49
N ALA A 161 3.82 -1.62 -34.22
CA ALA A 161 2.73 -2.43 -33.71
C ALA A 161 1.38 -1.97 -34.29
N ALA A 162 0.73 -2.82 -35.09
CA ALA A 162 -0.55 -2.51 -35.73
C ALA A 162 -1.75 -2.63 -34.75
N ASP A 163 -1.76 -3.67 -33.91
CA ASP A 163 -2.87 -3.98 -33.01
C ASP A 163 -2.47 -3.73 -31.55
N VAL A 164 -2.69 -2.50 -31.09
CA VAL A 164 -2.46 -2.08 -29.69
C VAL A 164 -3.80 -1.84 -29.02
N HIS A 165 -4.15 -2.68 -28.04
CA HIS A 165 -5.37 -2.54 -27.24
C HIS A 165 -5.04 -2.19 -25.80
N ALA A 166 -5.78 -1.26 -25.22
CA ALA A 166 -5.64 -0.84 -23.83
C ALA A 166 -6.89 -1.21 -23.03
N HIS A 167 -6.69 -1.78 -21.85
CA HIS A 167 -7.72 -2.10 -20.87
C HIS A 167 -7.43 -1.37 -19.56
N VAL A 168 -8.38 -0.54 -19.12
CA VAL A 168 -8.27 0.22 -17.87
C VAL A 168 -8.79 -0.60 -16.70
N TYR A 169 -7.98 -0.74 -15.66
CA TYR A 169 -8.40 -1.30 -14.38
C TYR A 169 -9.11 -0.22 -13.55
N ARG A 170 -10.31 -0.54 -13.06
CA ARG A 170 -11.13 0.36 -12.23
C ARG A 170 -10.79 0.33 -10.73
N GLY A 171 -9.78 -0.47 -10.36
CA GLY A 171 -9.42 -0.78 -8.97
C GLY A 171 -8.79 -2.18 -8.88
N LEU A 172 -8.23 -2.52 -7.74
CA LEU A 172 -7.56 -3.79 -7.46
C LEU A 172 -8.46 -5.00 -7.77
N GLY A 173 -9.76 -4.89 -7.47
CA GLY A 173 -10.73 -5.96 -7.74
C GLY A 173 -10.99 -6.23 -9.23
N SER A 174 -10.59 -5.32 -10.13
CA SER A 174 -10.70 -5.51 -11.59
C SER A 174 -9.42 -6.07 -12.22
N ILE A 175 -8.33 -6.15 -11.45
CA ILE A 175 -7.06 -6.71 -11.90
C ILE A 175 -7.18 -8.24 -11.90
N THR A 176 -6.75 -8.88 -12.98
CA THR A 176 -6.79 -10.34 -13.06
C THR A 176 -5.86 -10.97 -12.01
N PRO A 177 -6.18 -12.16 -11.47
CA PRO A 177 -5.37 -12.78 -10.41
C PRO A 177 -3.89 -12.95 -10.77
N HIS A 178 -3.60 -13.29 -12.03
CA HIS A 178 -2.23 -13.40 -12.54
C HIS A 178 -1.47 -12.07 -12.41
N VAL A 179 -2.05 -10.97 -12.92
CA VAL A 179 -1.42 -9.65 -12.91
C VAL A 179 -1.30 -9.09 -11.49
N LEU A 180 -2.32 -9.30 -10.65
CA LEU A 180 -2.28 -8.88 -9.25
C LEU A 180 -1.18 -9.64 -8.49
N GLY A 181 -1.10 -10.96 -8.69
CA GLY A 181 -0.09 -11.80 -8.08
C GLY A 181 1.33 -11.37 -8.47
N GLU A 182 1.57 -11.22 -9.77
CA GLU A 182 2.88 -10.87 -10.31
C GLU A 182 3.30 -9.44 -9.98
N LEU A 183 2.45 -8.44 -10.21
CA LEU A 183 2.86 -7.03 -10.14
C LEU A 183 2.63 -6.39 -8.77
N CYS A 184 1.86 -7.02 -7.88
CA CYS A 184 1.54 -6.44 -6.57
C CYS A 184 1.92 -7.33 -5.38
N VAL A 185 1.94 -8.66 -5.52
CA VAL A 185 2.06 -9.57 -4.37
C VAL A 185 3.43 -10.25 -4.31
N ASP A 186 3.91 -10.84 -5.41
CA ASP A 186 5.18 -11.57 -5.46
C ASP A 186 6.35 -10.63 -5.16
N PRO A 187 7.14 -10.87 -4.09
CA PRO A 187 8.23 -10.00 -3.69
C PRO A 187 9.32 -9.82 -4.74
N ARG A 188 9.43 -10.72 -5.72
CA ARG A 188 10.46 -10.69 -6.76
C ARG A 188 10.09 -9.80 -7.93
N THR A 189 8.79 -9.62 -8.19
CA THR A 189 8.28 -8.96 -9.40
C THR A 189 7.40 -7.75 -9.08
N ARG A 190 6.87 -7.65 -7.86
CA ARG A 190 5.99 -6.54 -7.50
C ARG A 190 6.69 -5.19 -7.62
N ARG A 191 5.90 -4.18 -7.97
CA ARG A 191 6.38 -2.79 -8.03
C ARG A 191 6.08 -2.09 -6.70
N SER A 192 6.95 -2.28 -5.71
CA SER A 192 6.89 -1.54 -4.44
C SER A 192 8.05 -0.55 -4.30
N ARG A 193 7.86 0.46 -3.44
CA ARG A 193 8.90 1.41 -3.06
C ARG A 193 8.76 1.77 -1.58
N VAL A 194 9.89 1.94 -0.91
CA VAL A 194 9.93 2.42 0.48
C VAL A 194 9.35 3.83 0.52
N ALA A 195 8.46 4.09 1.47
CA ALA A 195 7.91 5.41 1.69
C ALA A 195 8.99 6.29 2.33
N GLY A 196 9.40 7.33 1.60
CA GLY A 196 10.44 8.27 2.01
C GLY A 196 9.91 9.65 2.34
N GLU A 197 10.83 10.54 2.73
CA GLU A 197 10.49 11.94 3.06
C GLU A 197 9.85 12.68 1.88
N GLU A 198 10.23 12.39 0.64
CA GLU A 198 9.62 12.98 -0.56
C GLU A 198 8.12 12.67 -0.67
N ASP A 199 7.72 11.44 -0.31
CA ASP A 199 6.31 11.04 -0.34
C ASP A 199 5.51 11.76 0.73
N ILE A 200 6.10 11.86 1.92
CA ILE A 200 5.50 12.56 3.04
C ILE A 200 5.36 14.04 2.69
N ALA A 201 6.39 14.67 2.14
CA ALA A 201 6.37 16.06 1.72
C ALA A 201 5.29 16.31 0.65
N ALA A 202 5.20 15.45 -0.37
CA ALA A 202 4.18 15.55 -1.41
C ALA A 202 2.76 15.43 -0.81
N VAL A 203 2.54 14.48 0.11
CA VAL A 203 1.25 14.33 0.80
C VAL A 203 0.94 15.54 1.68
N MET A 204 1.91 16.02 2.47
CA MET A 204 1.71 17.19 3.32
C MET A 204 1.38 18.44 2.50
N GLN A 205 2.09 18.65 1.39
CA GLN A 205 1.81 19.74 0.45
C GLN A 205 0.39 19.63 -0.13
N ALA A 206 0.00 18.45 -0.62
CA ALA A 206 -1.32 18.22 -1.20
C ALA A 206 -2.46 18.47 -0.19
N PHE A 207 -2.22 18.23 1.10
CA PHE A 207 -3.19 18.46 2.18
C PHE A 207 -3.05 19.84 2.86
N GLY A 208 -2.10 20.69 2.41
CA GLY A 208 -1.83 21.99 3.00
C GLY A 208 -1.41 21.91 4.49
N LEU A 209 -0.59 20.92 4.83
CA LEU A 209 -0.15 20.63 6.20
C LEU A 209 1.24 21.19 6.46
N ALA A 210 1.41 21.82 7.62
CA ALA A 210 2.71 22.14 8.19
C ALA A 210 3.15 21.05 9.17
N GLU A 211 4.45 20.97 9.45
CA GLU A 211 4.96 20.13 10.55
C GLU A 211 4.30 20.49 11.87
N ARG A 212 4.09 19.47 12.70
CA ARG A 212 3.42 19.62 13.98
C ARG A 212 4.25 18.90 15.05
N PRO A 213 4.57 19.53 16.19
CA PRO A 213 5.21 18.85 17.32
C PRO A 213 4.30 17.75 17.87
N LEU A 214 4.86 16.66 18.40
CA LEU A 214 4.07 15.67 19.14
C LEU A 214 3.57 16.32 20.43
N ASP A 215 2.24 16.30 20.64
CA ASP A 215 1.60 16.83 21.86
C ASP A 215 1.73 15.81 23.01
#